data_AF-A0A212LXM7-F1
#
_entry.id   AF-A0A212LXM7-F1
#
_cell.length_a   1.000
_cell.length_b   1.000
_cell.length_c   1.000
_cell.angle_alpha   90.00
_cell.angle_beta   90.00
_cell.angle_gamma   90.00
#
_symmetry.space_group_name_H-M   'P 1'
#
loop_
_entity.id
_entity.type
_entity.pdbx_description
1 polymer ?
#
loop_
_entity_poly.entity_id
_entity_poly.type
_entity_poly.pdbx_seq_one_letter_code
_entity_poly.pdbx_strand_id
1 'polypeptide(L)' 'MYKSREYKQKEIELSDKIRELSEEFDQLCKEKRDTTEVLQRLGIALEEFLLFRRNFKG' A
#
# COMPACT_ATOMS: atom_id res chain seq x y z
N MET A 1 -1.67 26.07 -1.62
CA MET A 1 -0.53 25.22 -1.19
C MET A 1 -0.90 24.05 -0.28
N TYR A 2 -2.14 23.94 0.25
CA TYR A 2 -2.54 22.83 1.14
C TYR A 2 -2.75 21.48 0.45
N LYS A 3 -3.32 21.47 -0.77
CA LYS A 3 -3.55 20.26 -1.57
C LYS A 3 -2.30 19.40 -1.77
N SER A 4 -1.12 20.00 -1.89
CA SER A 4 0.13 19.25 -2.09
C SER A 4 0.65 18.58 -0.82
N ARG A 5 0.37 19.11 0.37
CA ARG A 5 0.83 18.52 1.64
C ARG A 5 -0.06 17.35 2.04
N GLU A 6 -1.37 17.50 1.94
CA GLU A 6 -2.34 16.43 2.17
C GLU A 6 -2.16 15.28 1.17
N TYR A 7 -1.87 15.62 -0.10
CA TYR A 7 -1.51 14.63 -1.10
C TYR A 7 -0.24 13.86 -0.73
N LYS A 8 0.84 14.57 -0.41
CA LYS A 8 2.10 13.92 0.00
C LYS A 8 1.93 13.05 1.24
N GLN A 9 1.15 13.52 2.21
CA GLN A 9 0.88 12.74 3.43
C GLN A 9 0.18 11.43 3.09
N LYS A 10 -0.89 11.49 2.29
CA LYS A 10 -1.65 10.30 1.90
C LYS A 10 -0.85 9.37 0.98
N GLU A 11 0.00 9.91 0.11
CA GLU A 11 0.93 9.12 -0.71
C GLU A 11 1.93 8.35 0.17
N ILE A 12 2.49 9.02 1.18
CA ILE A 12 3.41 8.40 2.15
C ILE A 12 2.69 7.31 2.93
N GLU A 13 1.52 7.59 3.51
CA GLU A 13 0.76 6.62 4.30
C GLU A 13 0.43 5.35 3.49
N LEU A 14 0.00 5.49 2.24
CA LEU A 14 -0.28 4.34 1.38
C LEU A 14 1.01 3.59 1.00
N SER A 15 2.10 4.32 0.75
CA SER A 15 3.40 3.70 0.43
C SER A 15 3.99 2.94 1.62
N ASP A 16 3.89 3.49 2.83
CA ASP A 16 4.27 2.84 4.09
C ASP A 16 3.46 1.57 4.32
N LYS A 17 2.12 1.65 4.19
CA LYS A 17 1.23 0.48 4.31
C LYS A 17 1.58 -0.62 3.31
N ILE A 18 1.87 -0.28 2.05
CA ILE A 18 2.29 -1.25 1.03
C ILE A 18 3.64 -1.89 1.40
N ARG A 19 4.59 -1.09 1.91
CA ARG A 19 5.90 -1.58 2.34
C ARG A 19 5.76 -2.57 3.49
N GLU A 20 5.03 -2.22 4.54
CA GLU A 20 4.81 -3.08 5.71
C GLU A 20 4.16 -4.42 5.31
N LEU A 21 3.13 -4.39 4.47
CA LEU A 21 2.49 -5.62 3.96
C LEU A 21 3.41 -6.46 3.07
N SER A 22 4.33 -5.81 2.34
CA SER A 22 5.34 -6.52 1.53
C SER A 22 6.39 -7.20 2.41
N GLU A 23 6.80 -6.55 3.50
CA GLU A 23 7.71 -7.13 4.49
C GLU A 23 7.05 -8.29 5.25
N GLU A 24 5.79 -8.13 5.66
CA GLU A 24 4.98 -9.20 6.27
C GLU A 24 4.85 -10.40 5.32
N PHE A 25 4.56 -10.16 4.04
CA PHE A 25 4.49 -11.20 3.02
C PHE A 25 5.83 -11.94 2.85
N ASP A 26 6.94 -11.21 2.72
CA ASP A 26 8.27 -11.80 2.58
C ASP A 26 8.63 -12.66 3.81
N GLN A 27 8.31 -12.19 5.01
CA GLN A 27 8.51 -12.96 6.23
C GLN A 27 7.66 -14.24 6.25
N LEU A 28 6.35 -14.14 5.97
CA LEU A 28 5.46 -15.31 5.93
C LEU A 28 5.88 -16.32 4.86
N CYS A 29 6.34 -15.85 3.70
CA CYS A 29 6.92 -16.69 2.66
C CYS A 29 8.17 -17.44 3.15
N LYS A 30 9.09 -16.75 3.83
CA LYS A 30 10.29 -17.37 4.43
C LYS A 30 9.92 -18.43 5.48
N GLU A 31 8.88 -18.16 6.26
CA GLU A 31 8.37 -19.09 7.28
C GLU A 31 7.49 -20.20 6.69
N LYS A 32 7.27 -20.23 5.36
CA LYS A 32 6.35 -21.16 4.66
C LYS A 32 4.94 -21.18 5.27
N ARG A 33 4.50 -20.03 5.78
CA ARG A 33 3.16 -19.83 6.34
C ARG A 33 2.19 -19.45 5.23
N ASP A 34 0.89 -19.56 5.52
CA ASP A 34 -0.13 -19.04 4.61
C ASP A 34 0.07 -17.53 4.41
N THR A 35 0.01 -17.11 3.14
CA THR A 35 0.16 -15.72 2.71
C THR A 35 -1.11 -15.17 2.08
N THR A 36 -2.21 -15.93 2.10
CA THR A 36 -3.43 -15.59 1.37
C THR A 36 -4.02 -14.28 1.90
N GLU A 37 -4.06 -14.12 3.23
CA GLU A 37 -4.59 -12.92 3.86
C GLU A 37 -3.73 -11.67 3.58
N VAL A 38 -2.40 -11.78 3.73
CA VAL A 38 -1.50 -10.64 3.49
C VAL A 38 -1.48 -10.25 2.02
N LEU A 39 -1.59 -11.21 1.08
CA LEU A 39 -1.72 -10.94 -0.35
C LEU A 39 -3.01 -10.20 -0.69
N GLN A 40 -4.13 -10.58 -0.08
CA GLN A 40 -5.40 -9.86 -0.25
C GLN A 40 -5.30 -8.43 0.25
N ARG A 41 -4.74 -8.22 1.45
CA ARG A 41 -4.53 -6.88 2.02
C ARG A 41 -3.58 -6.03 1.16
N LEU A 42 -2.52 -6.63 0.63
CA LEU A 42 -1.58 -5.95 -0.27
C LEU A 42 -2.25 -5.55 -1.59
N GLY A 43 -3.07 -6.43 -2.16
CA GLY A 43 -3.85 -6.13 -3.37
C GLY A 43 -4.79 -4.93 -3.18
N ILE A 44 -5.52 -4.89 -2.06
CA ILE A 44 -6.39 -3.76 -1.71
C ILE A 44 -5.56 -2.47 -1.57
N ALA A 45 -4.45 -2.50 -0.84
CA ALA A 45 -3.60 -1.32 -0.64
C ALA A 45 -3.01 -0.77 -1.95
N LEU A 46 -2.63 -1.66 -2.88
CA LEU A 46 -2.17 -1.29 -4.22
C LEU A 46 -3.28 -0.66 -5.06
N GLU A 47 -4.50 -1.20 -5.00
CA GLU A 47 -5.65 -0.62 -5.68
C GLU A 47 -5.98 0.77 -5.15
N GLU A 48 -6.01 0.95 -3.82
CA GLU A 48 -6.19 2.25 -3.16
C GLU A 48 -5.15 3.27 -3.64
N PHE A 49 -3.88 2.86 -3.71
CA PHE A 49 -2.78 3.72 -4.19
C PHE A 49 -2.93 4.10 -5.66
N LEU A 50 -3.29 3.15 -6.53
CA LEU A 50 -3.51 3.42 -7.95
C LEU A 50 -4.71 4.36 -8.16
N LEU A 51 -5.81 4.16 -7.44
CA LEU A 51 -6.98 5.03 -7.49
C LEU A 51 -6.65 6.44 -6.99
N PHE A 52 -5.92 6.54 -5.88
CA PHE A 52 -5.45 7.82 -5.36
C PHE A 52 -4.58 8.58 -6.38
N ARG A 53 -3.61 7.88 -6.99
CA ARG A 53 -2.73 8.45 -8.01
C ARG A 53 -3.48 8.86 -9.28
N ARG A 54 -4.48 8.08 -9.70
CA ARG A 54 -5.32 8.37 -10.87
C ARG A 54 -6.21 9.60 -10.64
N ASN A 55 -6.86 9.68 -9.47
CA ASN A 55 -7.77 10.77 -9.14
C ASN A 55 -7.07 12.12 -8.93
N PHE A 56 -5.75 12.12 -8.71
CA PHE A 56 -4.97 13.35 -8.54
C PHE A 56 -4.25 13.83 -9.81
N LYS A 57 -4.15 12.97 -10.83
CA LYS A 57 -3.65 13.33 -12.17
C LYS A 57 -4.73 13.85 -13.12
N GLY A 58 -6.00 13.82 -12.70
CA GLY A 58 -7.16 14.33 -13.43
C GLY A 58 -7.48 15.79 -13.11
#